data_AF-A0AAV1DL11-F1
#
_entry.id   AF-A0AAV1DL11-F1
#
_cell.length_a   1.000
_cell.length_b   1.000
_cell.length_c   1.000
_cell.angle_alpha   90.00
_cell.angle_beta   90.00
_cell.angle_gamma   90.00
#
_symmetry.space_group_name_H-M   'P 1'
#
loop_
_entity.id
_entity.type
_entity.pdbx_description
1 polymer ?
#
loop_
_entity_poly.entity_id
_entity_poly.type
_entity_poly.pdbx_seq_one_letter_code
_entity_poly.pdbx_strand_id
1 'polypeptide(L)'
;MGINDDVEVYIWEVTVREECEAHGFDQEVYSSWRHAFRMYLWSLVIQVKRCWDRLKNWLAANFPEVLGTVRNGASEEEIKTLEVTLQVKLPLPARVLYRFCDGQGLDVDDSSGSVEKSLFGLIGGYSFYRHLVNVFLLPPLIITFGECIMGLSND
;
A
#
# COMPACT_ATOMS: atom_id res chain seq x y z
N MET A 1 14.27 14.34 -24.03
CA MET A 1 15.14 15.10 -23.11
C MET A 1 14.95 14.46 -21.75
N GLY A 2 15.69 13.38 -21.48
CA GLY A 2 15.55 12.60 -20.26
C GLY A 2 16.23 13.34 -19.13
N ILE A 3 15.47 13.75 -18.12
CA ILE A 3 16.06 14.11 -16.83
C ILE A 3 16.63 12.80 -16.30
N ASN A 4 17.95 12.74 -16.10
CA ASN A 4 18.63 11.56 -15.57
C ASN A 4 18.00 11.19 -14.22
N ASP A 5 17.48 9.97 -14.12
CA ASP A 5 16.90 9.42 -12.88
C ASP A 5 17.88 9.54 -11.69
N ASP A 6 19.19 9.49 -11.97
CA ASP A 6 20.26 9.68 -10.99
C ASP A 6 20.28 11.06 -10.35
N VAL A 7 19.93 12.11 -11.12
CA VAL A 7 19.91 13.50 -10.63
C VAL A 7 18.72 13.73 -9.71
N GLU A 8 17.57 13.13 -10.04
CA GLU A 8 16.37 13.25 -9.21
C GLU A 8 16.51 12.48 -7.88
N VAL A 9 17.19 11.32 -7.92
CA VAL A 9 17.58 10.56 -6.72
C VAL A 9 18.52 11.37 -5.83
N TYR A 10 19.54 12.01 -6.42
CA TYR A 10 20.52 12.81 -5.68
C TYR A 10 19.87 14.06 -5.05
N ILE A 11 19.01 14.75 -5.80
CA ILE A 11 18.25 15.89 -5.30
C ILE A 11 17.36 15.46 -4.13
N TRP A 12 16.72 14.30 -4.19
CA TRP A 12 15.89 13.83 -3.09
C TRP A 12 16.67 13.30 -1.89
N GLU A 13 17.84 12.69 -2.07
CA GLU A 13 18.70 12.37 -0.93
C GLU A 13 19.20 13.64 -0.23
N VAL A 14 19.50 14.71 -0.99
CA VAL A 14 19.88 16.02 -0.44
C VAL A 14 18.68 16.71 0.22
N THR A 15 17.52 16.75 -0.42
CA THR A 15 16.30 17.39 0.13
C THR A 15 15.76 16.63 1.34
N VAL A 16 15.74 15.29 1.33
CA VAL A 16 15.36 14.51 2.51
C VAL A 16 16.35 14.73 3.65
N ARG A 17 17.65 14.84 3.36
CA ARG A 17 18.66 15.13 4.38
C ARG A 17 18.51 16.54 4.97
N GLU A 18 18.24 17.55 4.14
CA GLU A 18 17.99 18.94 4.57
C GLU A 18 16.67 19.09 5.34
N GLU A 19 15.59 18.42 4.92
CA GLU A 19 14.31 18.40 5.65
C GLU A 19 14.42 17.62 6.97
N CYS A 20 15.21 16.55 7.02
CA CYS A 20 15.49 15.78 8.24
C CYS A 20 16.26 16.61 9.28
N GLU A 21 17.23 17.42 8.86
CA GLU A 21 18.00 18.32 9.74
C GLU A 21 17.14 19.46 10.29
N ALA A 22 16.18 19.98 9.51
CA ALA A 22 15.31 21.08 9.92
C ALA A 22 14.20 20.69 10.92
N HIS A 23 13.77 19.42 10.94
CA HIS A 23 12.62 18.94 11.73
C HIS A 23 12.97 17.98 12.88
N GLY A 24 14.25 17.79 13.20
CA GLY A 24 14.67 16.91 14.32
C GLY A 24 14.40 15.43 14.03
N PHE A 25 14.66 14.99 12.81
CA PHE A 25 14.45 13.61 12.38
C PHE A 25 15.60 12.70 12.82
N ASP A 26 15.27 11.55 13.42
CA ASP A 26 16.25 10.59 13.93
C ASP A 26 17.00 9.87 12.79
N GLN A 27 18.31 10.12 12.71
CA GLN A 27 19.20 9.52 11.70
C GLN A 27 19.21 7.98 11.76
N GLU A 28 19.00 7.40 12.95
CA GLU A 28 18.92 5.96 13.14
C GLU A 28 17.65 5.39 12.48
N VAL A 29 16.52 6.08 12.62
CA VAL A 29 15.25 5.69 11.99
C VAL A 29 15.35 5.74 10.46
N TYR A 30 15.95 6.80 9.90
CA TYR A 30 16.16 6.89 8.46
C TYR A 30 17.09 5.78 7.95
N SER A 31 18.22 5.55 8.63
CA SER A 31 19.18 4.52 8.22
C SER A 31 18.58 3.11 8.29
N SER A 32 17.80 2.81 9.33
CA SER A 32 17.04 1.58 9.49
C SER A 32 16.01 1.41 8.37
N TRP A 33 15.24 2.46 8.07
CA TRP A 33 14.28 2.44 6.97
C TRP A 33 14.97 2.24 5.62
N ARG A 34 16.04 2.98 5.32
CA ARG A 34 16.81 2.82 4.07
C ARG A 34 17.37 1.40 3.94
N HIS A 35 17.87 0.84 5.03
CA HIS A 35 18.36 -0.53 5.07
C HIS A 35 17.25 -1.55 4.82
N ALA A 36 16.04 -1.33 5.34
CA ALA A 36 14.88 -2.20 5.11
C ALA A 36 14.40 -2.25 3.65
N PHE A 37 14.73 -1.23 2.84
CA PHE A 37 14.36 -1.14 1.42
C PHE A 37 15.53 -1.38 0.46
N ARG A 38 16.73 -1.71 0.97
CA ARG A 38 17.97 -1.87 0.17
C ARG A 38 17.89 -2.89 -0.97
N MET A 39 16.93 -3.82 -0.91
CA MET A 39 16.74 -4.86 -1.93
C MET A 39 15.99 -4.36 -3.17
N TYR A 40 15.43 -3.16 -3.12
CA TYR A 40 14.67 -2.54 -4.20
C TYR A 40 15.47 -1.44 -4.88
N LEU A 41 15.15 -1.18 -6.14
CA LEU A 41 15.64 -0.01 -6.85
C LEU A 41 15.16 1.25 -6.14
N TRP A 42 16.09 2.13 -5.81
CA TRP A 42 15.78 3.30 -4.99
C TRP A 42 14.81 4.27 -5.66
N SER A 43 14.95 4.46 -6.97
CA SER A 43 14.02 5.25 -7.79
C SER A 43 12.58 4.75 -7.64
N LEU A 44 12.38 3.43 -7.67
CA LEU A 44 11.06 2.80 -7.48
C LEU A 44 10.51 3.04 -6.07
N VAL A 45 11.34 2.90 -5.04
CA VAL A 45 10.94 3.15 -3.64
C VAL A 45 10.48 4.59 -3.46
N ILE A 46 11.23 5.56 -3.99
CA ILE A 46 10.86 6.98 -3.94
C ILE A 46 9.54 7.22 -4.69
N GLN A 47 9.40 6.71 -5.91
CA GLN A 47 8.19 6.90 -6.71
C GLN A 47 6.95 6.38 -5.99
N VAL A 48 7.02 5.17 -5.45
CA VAL A 48 5.91 4.56 -4.71
C VAL A 48 5.61 5.34 -3.43
N LYS A 49 6.64 5.76 -2.67
CA LYS A 49 6.46 6.61 -1.49
C LYS A 49 5.74 7.90 -1.83
N ARG A 50 6.20 8.64 -2.86
CA ARG A 50 5.59 9.90 -3.29
C ARG A 50 4.14 9.71 -3.72
N CYS A 51 3.84 8.62 -4.42
CA CYS A 51 2.48 8.29 -4.84
C CYS A 51 1.57 8.09 -3.61
N TRP A 52 2.02 7.28 -2.65
CA TRP A 52 1.29 7.03 -1.42
C TRP A 52 1.14 8.26 -0.54
N ASP A 53 2.17 9.08 -0.39
CA ASP A 53 2.11 10.32 0.38
C ASP A 53 1.09 11.29 -0.23
N ARG A 54 1.11 11.47 -1.56
CA ARG A 54 0.12 12.30 -2.27
C ARG A 54 -1.29 11.77 -2.08
N LEU A 55 -1.49 10.45 -2.18
CA LEU A 55 -2.79 9.83 -1.99
C LEU A 55 -3.29 9.99 -0.55
N LYS A 56 -2.45 9.70 0.45
CA LYS A 56 -2.81 9.86 1.88
C LYS A 56 -3.11 11.31 2.23
N ASN A 57 -2.35 12.27 1.70
CA ASN A 57 -2.62 13.69 1.90
C ASN A 57 -3.94 14.12 1.25
N TRP A 58 -4.23 13.62 0.04
CA TRP A 58 -5.51 13.88 -0.60
C TRP A 58 -6.67 13.27 0.18
N LEU A 59 -6.54 12.03 0.66
CA LEU A 59 -7.55 11.38 1.48
C LEU A 59 -7.77 12.12 2.81
N ALA A 60 -6.70 12.57 3.48
CA ALA A 60 -6.82 13.33 4.72
C ALA A 60 -7.64 14.62 4.54
N ALA A 61 -7.53 15.27 3.38
CA ALA A 61 -8.24 16.52 3.08
C ALA A 61 -9.65 16.31 2.54
N ASN A 62 -9.90 15.23 1.80
CA ASN A 62 -11.13 15.06 1.01
C ASN A 62 -12.02 13.89 1.48
N PHE A 63 -11.42 12.82 2.00
CA PHE A 63 -12.17 11.62 2.39
C PHE A 63 -11.47 10.86 3.54
N PRO A 64 -11.45 11.45 4.75
CA PRO A 64 -10.71 10.92 5.90
C PRO A 64 -11.22 9.56 6.39
N GLU A 65 -12.47 9.21 6.09
CA GLU A 65 -13.07 7.91 6.41
C GLU A 65 -12.32 6.76 5.70
N VAL A 66 -11.92 6.96 4.45
CA VAL A 66 -11.12 5.97 3.71
C VAL A 66 -9.69 5.91 4.22
N LEU A 67 -9.13 7.04 4.66
CA LEU A 67 -7.77 7.05 5.20
C LEU A 67 -7.62 6.09 6.37
N GLY A 68 -8.63 6.01 7.24
CA GLY A 68 -8.66 5.06 8.37
C GLY A 68 -8.68 3.59 7.95
N THR A 69 -9.07 3.28 6.71
CA THR A 69 -9.05 1.91 6.18
C THR A 69 -7.68 1.51 5.64
N VAL A 70 -6.81 2.46 5.27
CA VAL A 70 -5.52 2.16 4.65
C VAL A 70 -4.56 1.58 5.69
N ARG A 71 -4.13 0.32 5.50
CA ARG A 71 -3.26 -0.40 6.45
C ARG A 71 -1.81 0.04 6.32
N ASN A 72 -1.05 -0.23 7.38
CA ASN A 72 0.40 -0.11 7.37
C ASN A 72 1.03 -1.05 6.33
N GLY A 73 2.25 -0.77 5.91
CA GLY A 73 2.94 -1.60 4.93
C GLY A 73 3.24 -3.02 5.44
N ALA A 74 3.19 -3.99 4.53
CA ALA A 74 3.55 -5.37 4.82
C ALA A 74 5.07 -5.52 5.05
N SER A 75 5.45 -6.53 5.83
CA SER A 75 6.84 -6.98 5.98
C SER A 75 7.32 -7.78 4.76
N GLU A 76 8.64 -7.94 4.60
CA GLU A 76 9.18 -8.81 3.52
C GLU A 76 8.77 -10.27 3.74
N GLU A 77 8.66 -10.66 5.00
CA GLU A 77 8.29 -12.00 5.44
C GLU A 77 6.83 -12.31 5.09
N GLU A 78 5.92 -11.36 5.29
CA GLU A 78 4.52 -11.47 4.88
C GLU A 78 4.38 -11.57 3.37
N ILE A 79 5.10 -10.75 2.61
CA ILE A 79 5.10 -10.80 1.14
C ILE A 79 5.65 -12.13 0.62
N LYS A 80 6.72 -12.66 1.23
CA LYS A 80 7.27 -13.98 0.86
C LYS A 80 6.30 -15.10 1.19
N THR A 81 5.66 -15.05 2.36
CA THR A 81 4.64 -16.02 2.77
C THR A 81 3.48 -16.06 1.77
N LEU A 82 3.05 -14.88 1.32
CA LEU A 82 2.04 -14.73 0.27
C LEU A 82 2.49 -15.37 -1.05
N GLU A 83 3.68 -15.04 -1.55
CA GLU A 83 4.22 -15.59 -2.81
C GLU A 83 4.28 -17.13 -2.76
N VAL A 84 4.70 -17.69 -1.63
CA VAL A 84 4.73 -19.14 -1.41
C VAL A 84 3.33 -19.73 -1.39
N THR A 85 2.39 -19.10 -0.69
CA THR A 85 1.02 -19.59 -0.53
C THR A 85 0.27 -19.58 -1.86
N LEU A 86 0.36 -18.48 -2.62
CA LEU A 86 -0.29 -18.32 -3.92
C LEU A 86 0.49 -19.00 -5.07
N GLN A 87 1.68 -19.54 -4.80
CA GLN A 87 2.58 -20.12 -5.81
C GLN A 87 2.92 -19.14 -6.96
N VAL A 88 2.93 -17.84 -6.69
CA VAL A 88 3.27 -16.80 -7.65
C VAL A 88 4.47 -15.99 -7.17
N LYS A 89 5.25 -15.46 -8.12
CA LYS A 89 6.25 -14.43 -7.81
C LYS A 89 5.67 -13.08 -8.17
N LEU A 90 5.58 -12.19 -7.19
CA LEU A 90 5.11 -10.83 -7.42
C LEU A 90 6.17 -10.03 -8.18
N PRO A 91 5.77 -9.23 -9.18
CA PRO A 91 6.66 -8.26 -9.79
C PRO A 91 7.24 -7.31 -8.73
N LEU A 92 8.50 -6.88 -8.91
CA LEU A 92 9.18 -5.96 -7.97
C LEU A 92 8.34 -4.70 -7.64
N PRO A 93 7.67 -4.03 -8.59
CA PRO A 93 6.82 -2.88 -8.28
C PRO A 93 5.65 -3.22 -7.35
N ALA A 94 5.03 -4.39 -7.51
CA ALA A 94 3.92 -4.82 -6.66
C ALA A 94 4.41 -5.08 -5.23
N ARG A 95 5.60 -5.70 -5.07
CA ARG A 95 6.21 -5.89 -3.74
C ARG A 95 6.46 -4.57 -3.03
N VAL A 96 7.08 -3.61 -3.73
CA VAL A 96 7.32 -2.27 -3.16
C VAL A 96 5.99 -1.60 -2.79
N LEU A 97 4.96 -1.71 -3.63
CA LEU A 97 3.64 -1.17 -3.33
C LEU A 97 3.08 -1.71 -2.01
N TYR A 98 3.12 -3.03 -1.80
CA TYR A 98 2.64 -3.67 -0.57
C TYR A 98 3.50 -3.33 0.66
N ARG A 99 4.81 -3.08 0.48
CA ARG A 99 5.69 -2.61 1.56
C ARG A 99 5.31 -1.24 2.11
N PHE A 100 4.56 -0.42 1.36
CA PHE A 100 4.04 0.87 1.82
C PHE A 100 2.59 0.79 2.33
N CYS A 101 1.80 -0.16 1.84
CA CYS A 101 0.42 -0.37 2.27
C CYS A 101 -0.01 -1.82 2.06
N ASP A 102 -0.39 -2.48 3.15
CA ASP A 102 -0.96 -3.84 3.19
C ASP A 102 -2.47 -3.84 2.84
N GLY A 103 -2.86 -3.06 1.83
CA GLY A 103 -4.27 -2.93 1.43
C GLY A 103 -5.16 -2.17 2.43
N GLN A 104 -6.46 -2.43 2.35
CA GLN A 104 -7.48 -1.80 3.17
C GLN A 104 -8.03 -2.78 4.21
N GLY A 105 -8.15 -2.31 5.45
CA GLY A 105 -8.84 -3.02 6.52
C GLY A 105 -10.34 -2.88 6.34
N LEU A 106 -11.02 -4.02 6.18
CA LEU A 106 -12.46 -4.10 6.40
C LEU A 106 -12.64 -4.32 7.90
N ASP A 107 -13.01 -3.28 8.65
CA ASP A 107 -13.28 -3.43 10.07
C ASP A 107 -14.62 -4.17 10.22
N VAL A 108 -14.51 -5.50 10.38
CA VAL A 108 -15.60 -6.48 10.59
C VAL A 108 -16.12 -6.32 12.02
N ASP A 109 -16.61 -5.15 12.37
CA ASP A 109 -17.51 -5.02 13.51
C ASP A 109 -18.94 -5.19 12.96
N ASP A 110 -19.42 -6.44 13.09
CA ASP A 110 -20.60 -7.07 12.48
C ASP A 110 -21.96 -6.51 12.98
N SER A 111 -21.97 -5.32 13.59
CA SER A 111 -23.15 -4.80 14.30
C SER A 111 -23.97 -3.76 13.53
N SER A 112 -23.50 -3.29 12.37
CA SER A 112 -24.22 -2.31 11.55
C SER A 112 -24.31 -2.78 10.11
N GLY A 113 -25.45 -3.37 9.72
CA GLY A 113 -25.80 -3.75 8.35
C GLY A 113 -25.96 -2.58 7.39
N SER A 114 -25.04 -1.61 7.40
CA SER A 114 -25.04 -0.44 6.53
C SER A 114 -24.17 -0.69 5.30
N VAL A 115 -24.79 -0.53 4.13
CA VAL A 115 -24.18 -0.53 2.79
C VAL A 115 -23.03 0.49 2.66
N GLU A 116 -22.92 1.43 3.60
CA GLU A 116 -21.94 2.53 3.61
C GLU A 116 -20.49 2.07 3.75
N LYS A 117 -20.20 1.03 4.56
CA LYS A 117 -18.82 0.49 4.67
C LYS A 117 -18.32 -0.15 3.36
N SER A 118 -19.24 -0.60 2.51
CA SER A 118 -18.93 -1.23 1.22
C SER A 118 -18.45 -0.23 0.16
N LEU A 119 -18.50 1.09 0.41
CA LEU A 119 -18.18 2.14 -0.57
C LEU A 119 -16.81 2.81 -0.39
N PHE A 120 -16.01 2.39 0.59
CA PHE A 120 -14.71 3.01 0.92
C PHE A 120 -13.53 2.53 0.05
N GLY A 121 -13.75 2.23 -1.22
CA GLY A 121 -12.74 1.58 -2.06
C GLY A 121 -11.74 2.60 -2.53
N LEU A 122 -10.47 2.33 -2.31
CA LEU A 122 -9.39 3.27 -2.60
C LEU A 122 -9.32 3.66 -4.08
N ILE A 123 -9.68 2.73 -4.96
CA ILE A 123 -9.64 2.91 -6.43
C ILE A 123 -11.02 3.37 -6.95
N GLY A 124 -11.97 3.58 -6.04
CA GLY A 124 -13.35 3.93 -6.34
C GLY A 124 -14.22 2.73 -6.69
N GLY A 125 -15.45 3.02 -7.11
CA GLY A 125 -16.43 2.03 -7.51
C GLY A 125 -17.13 2.39 -8.81
N TYR A 126 -17.80 1.41 -9.40
CA TYR A 126 -18.62 1.58 -10.59
C TYR A 126 -20.02 1.01 -10.36
N SER A 127 -21.01 1.58 -11.04
CA SER A 127 -22.36 1.04 -11.07
C SER A 127 -22.58 0.28 -12.37
N PHE A 128 -23.02 -0.97 -12.28
CA PHE A 128 -23.34 -1.81 -13.43
C PHE A 128 -24.60 -2.61 -13.16
N TYR A 129 -25.60 -2.53 -14.05
CA TYR A 129 -26.91 -3.20 -13.90
C TYR A 129 -27.55 -3.07 -12.50
N ARG A 130 -27.54 -1.87 -11.91
CA ARG A 130 -28.05 -1.57 -10.55
C ARG A 130 -27.24 -2.22 -9.40
N HIS A 131 -26.10 -2.81 -9.70
CA HIS A 131 -25.11 -3.20 -8.70
C HIS A 131 -24.11 -2.06 -8.52
N LEU A 132 -23.76 -1.79 -7.27
CA LEU A 132 -22.63 -0.93 -6.92
C LEU A 132 -21.46 -1.86 -6.61
N VAL A 133 -20.40 -1.76 -7.40
CA VAL A 133 -19.17 -2.52 -7.21
C VAL A 133 -18.10 -1.55 -6.77
N ASN A 134 -17.37 -1.91 -5.72
CA ASN A 134 -16.32 -1.08 -5.18
C ASN A 134 -14.98 -1.81 -5.21
N VAL A 135 -13.91 -1.11 -5.57
CA VAL A 135 -12.60 -1.70 -5.79
C VAL A 135 -11.71 -1.40 -4.60
N PHE A 136 -11.52 -2.44 -3.78
CA PHE A 136 -10.64 -2.40 -2.62
C PHE A 136 -9.23 -2.84 -3.01
N LEU A 137 -8.22 -2.19 -2.44
CA LEU A 137 -6.88 -2.75 -2.41
C LEU A 137 -6.87 -3.83 -1.33
N LEU A 138 -6.98 -5.10 -1.71
CA LEU A 138 -7.07 -6.18 -0.72
C LEU A 138 -5.73 -6.40 -0.02
N PRO A 139 -5.74 -6.63 1.31
CA PRO A 139 -4.60 -7.15 2.02
C PRO A 139 -4.20 -8.50 1.42
N PRO A 140 -2.90 -8.77 1.24
CA PRO A 140 -2.43 -10.02 0.68
C PRO A 140 -2.86 -11.25 1.49
N LEU A 141 -2.95 -11.13 2.83
CA LEU A 141 -3.43 -12.21 3.69
C LEU A 141 -4.91 -12.54 3.46
N ILE A 142 -5.75 -11.60 3.02
CA ILE A 142 -7.17 -11.89 2.73
C ILE A 142 -7.30 -12.69 1.42
N ILE A 143 -6.41 -12.46 0.44
CA ILE A 143 -6.40 -13.18 -0.83
C ILE A 143 -6.19 -14.69 -0.59
N THR A 144 -5.32 -15.06 0.34
CA THR A 144 -5.05 -16.47 0.67
C THR A 144 -6.21 -17.17 1.38
N PHE A 145 -7.04 -16.43 2.14
CA PHE A 145 -8.23 -17.02 2.78
C PHE A 145 -9.43 -17.11 1.82
N GLY A 146 -9.55 -16.18 0.86
CA GLY A 146 -10.62 -16.22 -0.15
C GLY A 146 -10.58 -17.45 -1.05
N GLU A 147 -9.37 -17.89 -1.45
CA GLU A 147 -9.20 -19.15 -2.19
C GLU A 147 -9.58 -20.38 -1.34
N CYS A 148 -9.32 -20.34 -0.03
CA CYS A 148 -9.67 -21.41 0.89
C CYS A 148 -11.19 -21.53 1.11
N ILE A 149 -11.95 -20.42 1.05
CA ILE A 149 -13.42 -20.44 1.16
C ILE A 149 -14.08 -20.85 -0.16
N MET A 150 -13.56 -20.41 -1.30
CA MET A 150 -14.09 -20.79 -2.62
C MET A 150 -13.72 -22.23 -3.02
N GLY A 151 -12.72 -22.84 -2.38
CA GLY A 151 -12.33 -24.24 -2.56
C GLY A 151 -13.07 -25.26 -1.68
N LEU A 152 -13.92 -24.82 -0.75
CA LEU A 152 -14.67 -25.70 0.17
C LEU A 152 -16.17 -25.82 -0.17
N SER A 153 -16.58 -25.44 -1.38
CA SER A 153 -17.94 -25.68 -1.89
C SER A 153 -17.91 -26.58 -3.12
N ASN A 154 -17.36 -27.78 -2.94
CA ASN A 154 -17.66 -28.97 -3.74
C ASN A 154 -17.33 -30.18 -2.86
N ASP A 155 -18.23 -30.50 -1.95
CA ASP A 155 -18.57 -31.84 -1.48
C ASP A 155 -19.92 -31.79 -0.75
#